data_AF-A0A2A4YRV3-F1
#
_entry.id   AF-A0A2A4YRV3-F1
#
_cell.length_a   1.000
_cell.length_b   1.000
_cell.length_c   1.000
_cell.angle_alpha   90.00
_cell.angle_beta   90.00
_cell.angle_gamma   90.00
#
_symmetry.space_group_name_H-M   'P 1'
#
loop_
_entity.id
_entity.type
_entity.pdbx_description
1 polymer ?
#
loop_
_entity_poly.entity_id
_entity_poly.type
_entity_poly.pdbx_seq_one_letter_code
_entity_poly.pdbx_strand_id
1 'polypeptide(L)'
;MIRNQKTCSLLGAALILTCIIISCGNESNKTKMISSNKFTWNVQLAGYDHSMADEKGETNYDDFITEFEKFPWMEQLEEANEKPDNCAPTLSIEDLSNNKSFWVSMAGDKKEHGYILGYIYPKEKKTLFGLGKKKTIRWLEMYATEDKEGVINCLRLFFKRDYQLLKSNTSKMEDFGQMESKDLTK
;
A
#
# COMPACT_ATOMS: atom_id res chain seq x y z
N MET A 1 17.07 -63.61 -61.79
CA MET A 1 17.56 -64.31 -60.58
C MET A 1 16.44 -64.24 -59.55
N ILE A 2 15.44 -65.14 -59.66
CA ILE A 2 15.10 -66.22 -58.71
C ILE A 2 14.59 -65.65 -57.36
N ARG A 3 13.24 -65.51 -57.21
CA ARG A 3 12.32 -66.34 -56.35
C ARG A 3 12.46 -65.99 -54.84
N ASN A 4 11.46 -65.97 -53.96
CA ASN A 4 10.07 -66.40 -53.92
C ASN A 4 9.54 -66.03 -52.50
N GLN A 5 8.20 -65.86 -52.35
CA GLN A 5 7.39 -66.27 -51.16
C GLN A 5 7.63 -65.54 -49.79
N LYS A 6 6.69 -65.35 -48.85
CA LYS A 6 5.35 -65.91 -48.58
C LYS A 6 4.70 -65.14 -47.39
N THR A 7 3.37 -64.96 -47.48
CA THR A 7 2.33 -65.11 -46.44
C THR A 7 2.26 -64.29 -45.14
N CYS A 8 0.99 -63.97 -44.85
CA CYS A 8 0.24 -64.16 -43.60
C CYS A 8 -0.22 -62.89 -42.85
N SER A 9 -1.52 -62.66 -43.03
CA SER A 9 -2.46 -61.98 -42.15
C SER A 9 -2.36 -62.41 -40.68
N LEU A 10 -2.51 -61.45 -39.77
CA LEU A 10 -3.17 -61.70 -38.50
C LEU A 10 -4.00 -60.50 -38.07
N LEU A 11 -5.23 -60.84 -37.70
CA LEU A 11 -6.28 -60.00 -37.15
C LEU A 11 -5.79 -59.20 -35.94
N GLY A 12 -6.18 -57.93 -35.88
CA GLY A 12 -6.23 -57.15 -34.66
C GLY A 12 -7.60 -56.49 -34.56
N ALA A 13 -8.55 -57.20 -33.98
CA ALA A 13 -9.87 -56.67 -33.62
C ALA A 13 -9.80 -55.99 -32.25
N ALA A 14 -10.58 -54.90 -32.11
CA ALA A 14 -11.03 -54.28 -30.87
C ALA A 14 -9.93 -53.59 -30.02
N LEU A 15 -10.17 -52.51 -29.28
CA LEU A 15 -11.38 -52.03 -28.64
C LEU A 15 -11.10 -50.53 -28.31
N ILE A 16 -11.88 -49.59 -28.85
CA ILE A 16 -11.73 -48.17 -28.49
C ILE A 16 -12.28 -48.01 -27.07
N LEU A 17 -11.37 -47.92 -26.10
CA LEU A 17 -11.69 -47.60 -24.72
C LEU A 17 -11.98 -46.09 -24.62
N THR A 18 -13.25 -45.73 -24.59
CA THR A 18 -13.70 -44.37 -24.26
C THR A 18 -13.43 -44.10 -22.78
N CYS A 19 -12.34 -43.37 -22.49
CA CYS A 19 -12.13 -42.78 -21.17
C CYS A 19 -13.03 -41.54 -21.02
N ILE A 20 -14.19 -41.74 -20.40
CA ILE A 20 -14.96 -40.68 -19.75
C ILE A 20 -14.15 -40.26 -18.53
N ILE A 21 -13.48 -39.10 -18.60
CA ILE A 21 -13.07 -38.36 -17.41
C ILE A 21 -13.97 -37.13 -17.31
N ILE A 22 -15.03 -37.31 -16.52
CA ILE A 22 -15.72 -36.24 -15.83
C ILE A 22 -14.67 -35.58 -14.93
N SER A 23 -14.07 -34.51 -15.40
CA SER A 23 -13.39 -33.57 -14.51
C SER A 23 -14.34 -32.43 -14.28
N CYS A 24 -15.07 -32.51 -13.17
CA CYS A 24 -15.67 -31.35 -12.53
C CYS A 24 -14.53 -30.35 -12.34
N GLY A 25 -14.51 -29.31 -13.18
CA GLY A 25 -13.64 -28.17 -12.98
C GLY A 25 -14.03 -27.56 -11.64
N ASN A 26 -13.17 -27.76 -10.64
CA ASN A 26 -13.26 -27.09 -9.35
C ASN A 26 -13.51 -25.61 -9.61
N GLU A 27 -14.68 -25.12 -9.19
CA GLU A 27 -14.85 -23.71 -8.90
C GLU A 27 -13.85 -23.38 -7.79
N SER A 28 -12.69 -22.86 -8.19
CA SER A 28 -11.82 -22.18 -7.26
C SER A 28 -12.67 -21.06 -6.66
N ASN A 29 -13.08 -21.23 -5.41
CA ASN A 29 -13.56 -20.17 -4.56
C ASN A 29 -12.47 -19.08 -4.52
N LYS A 30 -12.51 -18.17 -5.49
CA LYS A 30 -11.89 -16.86 -5.34
C LYS A 30 -12.67 -16.22 -4.22
N THR A 31 -12.15 -16.28 -3.01
CA THR A 31 -12.50 -15.35 -1.95
C THR A 31 -12.40 -13.97 -2.58
N LYS A 32 -13.56 -13.41 -2.92
CA LYS A 32 -13.71 -12.06 -3.39
C LYS A 32 -13.23 -11.21 -2.21
N MET A 33 -11.96 -10.80 -2.24
CA MET A 33 -11.48 -9.71 -1.38
C MET A 33 -12.44 -8.56 -1.68
N ILE A 34 -13.40 -8.34 -0.79
CA ILE A 34 -14.25 -7.16 -0.86
C ILE A 34 -13.28 -6.04 -0.53
N SER A 35 -12.65 -5.48 -1.56
CA SER A 35 -11.87 -4.26 -1.44
C SER A 35 -12.86 -3.19 -0.97
N SER A 36 -12.87 -2.96 0.34
CA SER A 36 -13.72 -1.94 0.96
C SER A 36 -13.39 -0.62 0.28
N ASN A 37 -14.37 0.01 -0.38
CA ASN A 37 -14.19 1.27 -1.11
C ASN A 37 -14.06 2.46 -0.15
N LYS A 38 -13.37 2.26 0.97
CA LYS A 38 -13.42 3.12 2.15
C LYS A 38 -12.03 3.57 2.52
N PHE A 39 -11.98 4.76 3.10
CA PHE A 39 -10.80 5.27 3.77
C PHE A 39 -11.02 5.15 5.26
N THR A 40 -9.98 4.73 5.98
CA THR A 40 -9.95 4.79 7.44
C THR A 40 -8.82 5.70 7.88
N TRP A 41 -8.90 6.24 9.09
CA TRP A 41 -7.86 7.09 9.62
C TRP A 41 -7.64 6.91 11.12
N ASN A 42 -6.45 7.29 11.55
CA ASN A 42 -6.04 7.33 12.94
C ASN A 42 -5.16 8.55 13.21
N VAL A 43 -4.92 8.80 14.49
CA VAL A 43 -4.07 9.90 14.96
C VAL A 43 -3.09 9.39 16.02
N GLN A 44 -1.85 9.83 15.89
CA GLN A 44 -0.83 9.73 16.93
C GLN A 44 -0.64 11.12 17.54
N LEU A 45 -0.78 11.22 18.86
CA LEU A 45 -0.54 12.45 19.60
C LEU A 45 0.91 12.48 20.10
N ALA A 46 1.39 13.67 20.40
CA ALA A 46 2.69 13.86 21.03
C ALA A 46 2.77 13.07 22.34
N GLY A 47 3.93 12.47 22.61
CA GLY A 47 4.15 11.66 23.81
C GLY A 47 3.55 10.25 23.77
N TYR A 48 2.90 9.83 22.68
CA TYR A 48 2.56 8.42 22.47
C TYR A 48 3.84 7.61 22.17
N ASP A 49 3.81 6.32 22.52
CA ASP A 49 4.80 5.38 21.99
C ASP A 49 4.61 5.24 20.47
N HIS A 50 5.69 4.98 19.73
CA HIS A 50 5.64 4.85 18.27
C HIS A 50 4.67 3.78 17.74
N SER A 51 4.26 2.83 18.58
CA SER A 51 3.29 1.78 18.26
C SER A 51 1.84 2.13 18.60
N MET A 52 1.58 3.28 19.22
CA MET A 52 0.23 3.67 19.66
C MET A 52 -0.38 4.69 18.71
N ALA A 53 -1.68 4.52 18.44
CA ALA A 53 -2.50 5.47 17.71
C ALA A 53 -3.97 5.34 18.18
N ASP A 54 -4.72 6.43 18.12
CA ASP A 54 -6.16 6.40 18.30
C ASP A 54 -6.83 6.10 16.95
N GLU A 55 -7.41 4.91 16.80
CA GLU A 55 -8.22 4.56 15.64
C GLU A 55 -9.53 5.37 15.62
N LYS A 56 -9.78 6.09 14.53
CA LYS A 56 -10.98 6.93 14.35
C LYS A 56 -12.00 6.30 13.41
N GLY A 57 -11.61 5.28 12.65
CA GLY A 57 -12.50 4.52 11.78
C GLY A 57 -12.64 5.14 10.39
N GLU A 58 -13.80 4.94 9.77
CA GLU A 58 -14.07 5.33 8.38
C GLU A 58 -14.19 6.86 8.23
N THR A 59 -13.71 7.40 7.11
CA THR A 59 -13.76 8.85 6.83
C THR A 59 -13.90 9.13 5.33
N ASN A 60 -14.18 10.39 5.01
CA ASN A 60 -14.13 10.96 3.66
C ASN A 60 -13.21 12.20 3.66
N TYR A 61 -13.06 12.82 2.49
CA TYR A 61 -12.17 13.98 2.33
C TYR A 61 -12.59 15.16 3.22
N ASP A 62 -13.87 15.53 3.20
CA ASP A 62 -14.36 16.74 3.88
C ASP A 62 -14.25 16.60 5.41
N ASP A 63 -14.60 15.42 5.94
CA ASP A 63 -14.48 15.11 7.36
C ASP A 63 -13.00 15.08 7.79
N PHE A 64 -12.13 14.42 7.02
CA PHE A 64 -10.70 14.37 7.35
C PHE A 64 -10.03 15.74 7.29
N ILE A 65 -10.34 16.57 6.29
CA ILE A 65 -9.78 17.93 6.21
C ILE A 65 -10.26 18.79 7.38
N THR A 66 -11.53 18.64 7.78
CA THR A 66 -12.05 19.32 8.97
C THR A 66 -11.23 18.96 10.22
N GLU A 67 -10.88 17.69 10.40
CA GLU A 67 -10.03 17.24 11.50
C GLU A 67 -8.58 17.75 11.35
N PHE A 68 -8.00 17.69 10.15
CA PHE A 68 -6.66 18.21 9.85
C PHE A 68 -6.52 19.70 10.17
N GLU A 69 -7.54 20.51 9.84
CA GLU A 69 -7.53 21.95 10.09
C GLU A 69 -7.72 22.30 11.56
N LYS A 70 -8.52 21.53 12.29
CA LYS A 70 -8.77 21.71 13.73
C LYS A 70 -7.68 21.11 14.60
N PHE A 71 -6.87 20.21 14.06
CA PHE A 71 -5.83 19.53 14.83
C PHE A 71 -4.83 20.57 15.40
N PRO A 72 -4.52 20.52 16.71
CA PRO A 72 -3.68 21.50 17.39
C PRO A 72 -2.20 21.23 17.08
N TRP A 73 -1.82 21.43 15.82
CA TRP A 73 -0.49 21.07 15.30
C TRP A 73 0.65 21.70 16.10
N MET A 74 0.53 23.00 16.43
CA MET A 74 1.59 23.71 17.14
C MET A 74 1.69 23.27 18.59
N GLU A 75 0.58 23.12 19.29
CA GLU A 75 0.57 22.64 20.68
C GLU A 75 1.17 21.22 20.77
N GLN A 76 0.84 20.36 19.81
CA GLN A 76 1.41 19.01 19.74
C GLN A 76 2.89 18.99 19.35
N LEU A 77 3.33 19.88 18.46
CA LEU A 77 4.74 20.02 18.13
C LEU A 77 5.56 20.44 19.36
N GLU A 78 5.04 21.40 20.14
CA GLU A 78 5.67 21.85 21.38
C GLU A 78 5.79 20.70 22.38
N GLU A 79 4.72 19.93 22.57
CA GLU A 79 4.74 18.76 23.46
C GLU A 79 5.72 17.67 22.97
N ALA A 80 5.79 17.43 21.65
CA ALA A 80 6.71 16.44 21.08
C ALA A 80 8.18 16.84 21.30
N ASN A 81 8.49 18.14 21.23
CA ASN A 81 9.84 18.65 21.49
C ASN A 81 10.28 18.48 22.96
N GLU A 82 9.34 18.37 23.90
CA GLU A 82 9.65 18.03 25.31
C GLU A 82 9.88 16.52 25.51
N LYS A 83 9.43 15.69 24.56
CA LYS A 83 9.47 14.21 24.61
C LYS A 83 10.06 13.62 23.33
N PRO A 84 11.35 13.88 23.02
CA PRO A 84 11.95 13.52 21.72
C PRO A 84 12.07 12.02 21.46
N ASP A 85 11.96 11.18 22.50
CA ASP A 85 11.97 9.71 22.38
C ASP A 85 10.60 9.13 22.01
N ASN A 86 9.55 9.96 21.95
CA ASN A 86 8.18 9.58 21.61
C ASN A 86 7.83 9.95 20.15
N CYS A 87 6.66 9.52 19.67
CA CYS A 87 6.25 9.87 18.32
C CYS A 87 5.86 11.35 18.19
N ALA A 88 6.16 11.90 17.02
CA ALA A 88 5.65 13.20 16.58
C ALA A 88 4.14 13.12 16.29
N PRO A 89 3.40 14.24 16.42
CA PRO A 89 2.00 14.27 16.05
C PRO A 89 1.82 13.88 14.58
N THR A 90 0.89 12.96 14.33
CA THR A 90 0.70 12.39 12.99
C THR A 90 -0.77 12.06 12.75
N LEU A 91 -1.30 12.50 11.60
CA LEU A 91 -2.58 12.05 11.08
C LEU A 91 -2.33 11.08 9.92
N SER A 92 -2.92 9.89 9.96
CA SER A 92 -2.72 8.86 8.93
C SER A 92 -4.04 8.44 8.31
N ILE A 93 -4.04 8.24 6.99
CA ILE A 93 -5.17 7.74 6.21
C ILE A 93 -4.74 6.45 5.51
N GLU A 94 -5.62 5.45 5.51
CA GLU A 94 -5.46 4.24 4.73
C GLU A 94 -6.57 4.09 3.69
N ASP A 95 -6.18 3.84 2.43
CA ASP A 95 -7.08 3.37 1.40
C ASP A 95 -7.11 1.84 1.38
N LEU A 96 -8.15 1.28 2.00
CA LEU A 96 -8.35 -0.16 2.15
C LEU A 96 -8.53 -0.86 0.78
N SER A 97 -8.95 -0.14 -0.25
CA SER A 97 -9.17 -0.74 -1.57
C SER A 97 -7.88 -0.92 -2.37
N ASN A 98 -6.88 -0.05 -2.13
CA ASN A 98 -5.64 0.00 -2.91
C ASN A 98 -4.40 -0.37 -2.10
N ASN A 99 -4.57 -0.68 -0.81
CA ASN A 99 -3.50 -0.97 0.15
C ASN A 99 -2.42 0.12 0.13
N LYS A 100 -2.87 1.37 0.24
CA LYS A 100 -2.01 2.57 0.25
C LYS A 100 -2.31 3.36 1.49
N SER A 101 -1.29 4.00 2.04
CA SER A 101 -1.45 4.88 3.19
C SER A 101 -0.78 6.21 2.91
N PHE A 102 -1.35 7.27 3.46
CA PHE A 102 -0.77 8.59 3.42
C PHE A 102 -0.85 9.18 4.81
N TRP A 103 0.27 9.70 5.31
CA TRP A 103 0.32 10.33 6.62
C TRP A 103 0.97 11.70 6.54
N VAL A 104 0.55 12.57 7.45
CA VAL A 104 1.11 13.90 7.64
C VAL A 104 1.52 14.02 9.09
N SER A 105 2.77 14.39 9.31
CA SER A 105 3.34 14.71 10.62
C SER A 105 3.88 16.14 10.61
N MET A 106 4.04 16.75 11.79
CA MET A 106 4.70 18.05 11.93
C MET A 106 6.02 17.88 12.67
N ALA A 107 7.05 18.58 12.20
CA ALA A 107 8.39 18.57 12.79
C ALA A 107 8.98 19.98 12.82
N GLY A 108 10.05 20.16 13.62
CA GLY A 108 10.72 21.44 13.83
C GLY A 108 10.40 22.03 15.21
N ASP A 109 10.34 23.36 15.30
CA ASP A 109 10.05 24.10 16.52
C ASP A 109 9.12 25.30 16.29
N LYS A 110 8.88 26.11 17.34
CA LYS A 110 7.99 27.27 17.26
C LYS A 110 8.37 28.28 16.18
N LYS A 111 9.65 28.36 15.80
CA LYS A 111 10.19 29.31 14.82
C LYS A 111 10.31 28.71 13.44
N GLU A 112 10.80 27.49 13.35
CA GLU A 112 11.05 26.77 12.10
C GLU A 112 10.35 25.42 12.15
N HIS A 113 9.17 25.34 11.55
CA HIS A 113 8.37 24.12 11.50
C HIS A 113 7.81 23.88 10.10
N GLY A 114 7.53 22.61 9.83
CA GLY A 114 6.89 22.19 8.60
C GLY A 114 6.23 20.83 8.75
N TYR A 115 5.66 20.38 7.66
CA TYR A 115 5.02 19.07 7.54
C TYR A 115 5.97 18.07 6.90
N ILE A 116 5.96 16.85 7.42
CA ILE A 116 6.51 15.68 6.76
C ILE A 116 5.34 14.84 6.25
N LEU A 117 5.35 14.54 4.95
CA LEU A 117 4.33 13.76 4.27
C LEU A 117 4.93 12.41 3.93
N GLY A 118 4.28 11.32 4.34
CA GLY A 118 4.68 9.98 3.94
C GLY A 118 3.64 9.31 3.07
N TYR A 119 4.08 8.81 1.93
CA TYR A 119 3.26 8.01 1.03
C TYR A 119 3.75 6.55 1.01
N ILE A 120 2.89 5.65 1.49
CA ILE A 120 3.15 4.21 1.55
C ILE A 120 2.35 3.52 0.47
N TYR A 121 3.03 2.77 -0.41
CA TYR A 121 2.38 2.04 -1.50
C TYR A 121 3.04 0.69 -1.80
N PRO A 122 2.31 -0.27 -2.40
CA PRO A 122 2.88 -1.55 -2.83
C PRO A 122 3.86 -1.36 -3.99
N LYS A 123 5.07 -1.91 -3.87
CA LYS A 123 6.14 -1.82 -4.88
C LYS A 123 6.70 -3.21 -5.16
N GLU A 124 6.88 -3.55 -6.44
CA GLU A 124 7.59 -4.78 -6.82
C GLU A 124 9.09 -4.62 -6.57
N LYS A 125 9.68 -5.54 -5.80
CA LYS A 125 11.12 -5.63 -5.59
C LYS A 125 11.63 -6.94 -6.19
N LYS A 126 12.62 -6.83 -7.09
CA LYS A 126 13.33 -7.99 -7.64
C LYS A 126 14.27 -8.56 -6.58
N THR A 127 14.31 -9.88 -6.44
CA THR A 127 15.32 -10.56 -5.63
C THR A 127 16.62 -10.74 -6.42
N LEU A 128 17.71 -11.07 -5.71
CA LEU A 128 19.10 -11.11 -6.18
C LEU A 128 19.23 -11.60 -7.65
N PHE A 129 19.86 -10.78 -8.50
CA PHE A 129 20.15 -11.02 -9.92
C PHE A 129 18.95 -11.28 -10.86
N GLY A 130 17.71 -11.00 -10.45
CA GLY A 130 16.55 -11.13 -11.34
C GLY A 130 16.10 -12.57 -11.63
N LEU A 131 16.68 -13.55 -10.95
CA LEU A 131 16.38 -14.98 -11.10
C LEU A 131 15.37 -15.52 -10.08
N GLY A 132 14.91 -14.70 -9.13
CA GLY A 132 13.95 -15.11 -8.09
C GLY A 132 12.56 -14.50 -8.24
N LYS A 133 11.62 -15.03 -7.45
CA LYS A 133 10.22 -14.58 -7.45
C LYS A 133 10.14 -13.10 -7.08
N LYS A 134 9.39 -12.33 -7.86
CA LYS A 134 9.03 -10.95 -7.52
C LYS A 134 8.35 -10.94 -6.14
N LYS A 135 8.82 -10.10 -5.23
CA LYS A 135 8.16 -9.84 -3.96
C LYS A 135 7.51 -8.46 -4.02
N THR A 136 6.25 -8.36 -3.61
CA THR A 136 5.61 -7.07 -3.33
C THR A 136 6.02 -6.64 -1.92
N ILE A 137 6.60 -5.46 -1.80
CA ILE A 137 6.93 -4.81 -0.53
C ILE A 137 6.06 -3.56 -0.37
N ARG A 138 5.95 -3.03 0.86
CA ARG A 138 5.43 -1.68 1.08
C ARG A 138 6.59 -0.70 1.04
N TRP A 139 6.51 0.30 0.18
CA TRP A 139 7.53 1.32 0.03
C TRP A 139 7.00 2.64 0.56
N LEU A 140 7.77 3.27 1.43
CA LEU A 140 7.53 4.60 1.98
C LEU A 140 8.42 5.60 1.25
N GLU A 141 7.82 6.67 0.76
CA GLU A 141 8.50 7.90 0.31
C GLU A 141 8.08 9.05 1.24
N MET A 142 9.04 9.80 1.77
CA MET A 142 8.80 10.92 2.67
C MET A 142 9.28 12.23 2.05
N TYR A 143 8.51 13.29 2.26
CA TYR A 143 8.80 14.63 1.75
C TYR A 143 8.50 15.69 2.79
N ALA A 144 9.27 16.77 2.81
CA ALA A 144 9.07 17.90 3.73
C ALA A 144 8.57 19.16 3.00
N THR A 145 7.67 19.91 3.63
CA THR A 145 7.17 21.18 3.12
C THR A 145 6.60 22.06 4.24
N GLU A 146 6.76 23.38 4.11
CA GLU A 146 6.08 24.37 4.97
C GLU A 146 4.70 24.77 4.39
N ASP A 147 4.40 24.38 3.15
CA ASP A 147 3.18 24.77 2.43
C ASP A 147 1.97 23.92 2.84
N LYS A 148 1.18 24.43 3.78
CA LYS A 148 -0.08 23.81 4.23
C LYS A 148 -1.08 23.58 3.09
N GLU A 149 -1.19 24.50 2.13
CA GLU A 149 -2.11 24.33 0.99
C GLU A 149 -1.63 23.19 0.08
N GLY A 150 -0.32 23.07 -0.09
CA GLY A 150 0.32 21.92 -0.73
C GLY A 150 -0.04 20.59 -0.07
N VAL A 151 -0.05 20.54 1.27
CA VAL A 151 -0.48 19.36 2.04
C VAL A 151 -1.95 19.03 1.79
N ILE A 152 -2.85 20.03 1.91
CA ILE A 152 -4.30 19.86 1.68
C ILE A 152 -4.56 19.36 0.25
N ASN A 153 -3.84 19.88 -0.73
CA ASN A 153 -3.92 19.43 -2.11
C ASN A 153 -3.47 17.97 -2.28
N CYS A 154 -2.39 17.54 -1.62
CA CYS A 154 -1.96 16.14 -1.62
C CYS A 154 -3.00 15.22 -0.97
N LEU A 155 -3.57 15.61 0.18
CA LEU A 155 -4.65 14.87 0.83
C LEU A 155 -5.85 14.70 -0.12
N ARG A 156 -6.26 15.78 -0.80
CA ARG A 156 -7.31 15.75 -1.81
C ARG A 156 -7.02 14.75 -2.94
N LEU A 157 -5.78 14.71 -3.42
CA LEU A 157 -5.36 13.77 -4.48
C LEU A 157 -5.39 12.32 -3.99
N PHE A 158 -5.00 12.07 -2.73
CA PHE A 158 -5.07 10.75 -2.13
C PHE A 158 -6.52 10.24 -2.03
N PHE A 159 -7.46 11.05 -1.53
CA PHE A 159 -8.88 10.70 -1.48
C PHE A 159 -9.52 10.52 -2.86
N LYS A 160 -9.04 11.27 -3.87
CA LYS A 160 -9.44 11.06 -5.28
C LYS A 160 -8.79 9.85 -5.93
N ARG A 161 -7.86 9.17 -5.23
CA ARG A 161 -7.01 8.08 -5.77
C ARG A 161 -6.21 8.47 -7.00
N ASP A 162 -5.94 9.75 -7.17
CA ASP A 162 -5.06 10.25 -8.23
C ASP A 162 -3.60 10.14 -7.77
N TYR A 163 -3.15 8.90 -7.59
CA TYR A 163 -1.84 8.62 -7.03
C TYR A 163 -0.70 9.07 -7.94
N GLN A 164 -0.90 9.09 -9.25
CA GLN A 164 0.11 9.57 -10.19
C GLN A 164 0.37 11.06 -9.98
N LEU A 165 -0.70 11.86 -9.89
CA LEU A 165 -0.57 13.28 -9.63
C LEU A 165 -0.10 13.56 -8.20
N LEU A 166 -0.54 12.76 -7.21
CA LEU A 166 -0.02 12.82 -5.84
C LEU A 166 1.51 12.68 -5.84
N LYS A 167 2.05 11.61 -6.44
CA LYS A 167 3.50 11.39 -6.53
C LYS A 167 4.22 12.52 -7.25
N SER A 168 3.64 13.02 -8.35
CA SER A 168 4.23 14.14 -9.09
C SER A 168 4.24 15.45 -8.30
N ASN A 169 3.32 15.64 -7.37
CA ASN A 169 3.27 16.84 -6.53
C ASN A 169 4.21 16.71 -5.33
N THR A 170 4.21 15.57 -4.64
CA THR A 170 5.13 15.36 -3.52
C THR A 170 6.58 15.35 -3.96
N SER A 171 6.91 14.86 -5.17
CA SER A 171 8.29 14.88 -5.68
C SER A 171 8.86 16.28 -5.98
N LYS A 172 8.04 17.33 -5.89
CA LYS A 172 8.49 18.73 -6.02
C LYS A 172 8.86 19.35 -4.66
N MET A 173 8.49 18.68 -3.58
CA MET A 173 8.82 19.05 -2.20
C MET A 173 10.24 18.55 -1.87
N GLU A 174 10.76 18.93 -0.70
CA GLU A 174 12.07 18.47 -0.24
C GLU A 174 12.04 16.95 0.03
N ASP A 175 12.99 16.19 -0.50
CA ASP A 175 13.09 14.75 -0.25
C ASP A 175 13.57 14.49 1.19
N PHE A 176 12.74 13.81 1.98
CA PHE A 176 13.04 13.46 3.36
C PHE A 176 13.49 11.99 3.50
N GLY A 177 13.50 11.24 2.40
CA GLY A 177 14.03 9.89 2.33
C GLY A 177 12.98 8.83 2.02
N GLN A 178 13.47 7.62 1.78
CA GLN A 178 12.64 6.52 1.29
C GLN A 178 13.13 5.19 1.86
N MET A 179 12.19 4.30 2.20
CA MET A 179 12.53 2.99 2.75
C MET A 179 11.44 1.94 2.52
N GLU A 180 11.79 0.66 2.72
CA GLU A 180 10.79 -0.39 2.87
C GLU A 180 10.05 -0.13 4.18
N SER A 181 8.74 0.14 4.10
CA SER A 181 7.90 0.34 5.28
C SER A 181 7.83 -0.98 6.03
N LYS A 182 8.29 -0.98 7.28
CA LYS A 182 7.90 -2.01 8.23
C LYS A 182 6.43 -1.72 8.53
N ASP A 183 5.53 -2.66 8.29
CA ASP A 183 4.15 -2.51 8.73
C ASP A 183 4.18 -2.17 10.23
N LEU A 184 3.62 -1.01 10.63
CA LEU A 184 3.39 -0.70 12.05
C LEU A 184 2.36 -1.66 12.66
N THR A 185 1.66 -2.42 11.81
CA THR A 185 0.68 -3.44 12.17
C THR A 185 1.28 -4.85 12.03
N LYS A 186 1.69 -5.41 13.17
CA LYS A 186 1.41 -6.81 13.50
C LYS A 186 0.82 -6.88 14.89
#